data_AF-A0AAN8KDA0-F1
#
_entry.id   AF-A0AAN8KDA0-F1
#
_cell.length_a   1.000
_cell.length_b   1.000
_cell.length_c   1.000
_cell.angle_alpha   90.00
_cell.angle_beta   90.00
_cell.angle_gamma   90.00
#
_symmetry.space_group_name_H-M   'P 1'
#
loop_
_entity.id
_entity.type
_entity.pdbx_description
1 polymer ?
#
loop_
_entity_poly.entity_id
_entity_poly.type
_entity_poly.pdbx_seq_one_letter_code
_entity_poly.pdbx_strand_id
1 'polypeptide(L)'
;MERMKDQNRKRRNSVDELTSAAAVGDLDQVKYLLSVGVDVNGRNSYGRTAIQVMAHNIPELATVLLHAGANPNVQDISTQDTGGLSTYRTICHDVAASGYLDTLHVLLKYGTDTNMVDRWGNTPAHSAAKAGHFKIVQYLACGMAMTAVNTLGSTPLDYLADLDDVACQQWIDKQRSHPKDLRTLSVIKVRQLLESQGLREIRYSRFRRSLKKLILLQDEDQMKVVTEG
;
A
#
# COMPACT_ATOMS: atom_id res chain seq x y z
N MET A 1 36.01 -18.59 19.68
CA MET A 1 34.67 -18.96 19.18
C MET A 1 33.57 -18.79 20.25
N GLU A 2 33.76 -19.19 21.51
CA GLU A 2 32.75 -19.03 22.59
C GLU A 2 32.31 -17.59 22.87
N ARG A 3 33.24 -16.64 23.03
CA ARG A 3 32.89 -15.21 23.26
C ARG A 3 32.00 -14.60 22.18
N MET A 4 32.17 -15.06 20.93
CA MET A 4 31.40 -14.58 19.78
C MET A 4 29.99 -15.20 19.76
N LYS A 5 29.85 -16.47 20.17
CA LYS A 5 28.55 -17.13 20.36
C LYS A 5 27.74 -16.47 21.49
N ASP A 6 28.39 -16.12 22.60
CA ASP A 6 27.73 -15.45 23.72
C ASP A 6 27.28 -14.03 23.38
N GLN A 7 28.09 -13.26 22.64
CA GLN A 7 27.68 -11.94 22.17
C GLN A 7 26.50 -12.02 21.20
N ASN A 8 26.49 -12.99 20.28
CA ASN A 8 25.36 -13.20 19.37
C ASN A 8 24.10 -13.63 20.12
N ARG A 9 24.22 -14.48 21.14
CA ARG A 9 23.08 -14.86 22.00
C ARG A 9 22.51 -13.65 22.74
N LYS A 10 23.37 -12.81 23.34
CA LYS A 10 22.94 -11.59 24.03
C LYS A 10 22.25 -10.61 23.10
N ARG A 11 22.81 -10.37 21.90
CA ARG A 11 22.19 -9.51 20.87
C ARG A 11 20.83 -10.03 20.42
N ARG A 12 20.71 -11.34 20.21
CA ARG A 12 19.43 -11.96 19.82
C ARG A 12 18.38 -11.77 20.91
N ASN A 13 18.73 -12.01 22.16
CA ASN A 13 17.83 -11.82 23.29
C ASN A 13 17.34 -10.36 23.40
N SER A 14 18.21 -9.37 23.21
CA SER A 14 17.79 -7.95 23.26
C SER A 14 16.86 -7.55 22.11
N VAL A 15 17.03 -8.14 20.93
CA VAL A 15 16.11 -7.92 19.80
C VAL A 15 14.76 -8.59 20.07
N ASP A 16 14.77 -9.82 20.58
CA ASP A 16 13.54 -10.52 20.99
C ASP A 16 12.77 -9.67 22.04
N GLU A 17 13.47 -9.08 23.01
CA GLU A 17 12.89 -8.17 24.01
C GLU A 17 12.27 -6.92 23.36
N LEU A 18 12.98 -6.25 22.44
CA LEU A 18 12.46 -5.09 21.72
C LEU A 18 11.21 -5.44 20.90
N THR A 19 11.24 -6.55 20.18
CA THR A 19 10.07 -6.99 19.39
C THR A 19 8.89 -7.39 20.27
N SER A 20 9.14 -7.97 21.46
CA SER A 20 8.08 -8.32 22.41
C SER A 20 7.43 -7.06 23.02
N ALA A 21 8.25 -6.09 23.44
CA ALA A 21 7.77 -4.80 23.93
C ALA A 21 6.95 -4.05 22.87
N ALA A 22 7.42 -4.04 21.61
CA ALA A 22 6.68 -3.45 20.50
C ALA A 22 5.34 -4.17 20.26
N ALA A 23 5.30 -5.50 20.34
CA ALA A 23 4.08 -6.27 20.10
C ALA A 23 2.98 -6.03 21.14
N VAL A 24 3.35 -5.83 22.42
CA VAL A 24 2.39 -5.50 23.48
C VAL A 24 2.09 -3.99 23.58
N GLY A 25 2.89 -3.15 22.90
CA GLY A 25 2.71 -1.70 22.90
C GLY A 25 3.38 -0.97 24.05
N ASP A 26 4.37 -1.58 24.71
CA ASP A 26 5.11 -0.95 25.82
C ASP A 26 6.08 0.12 25.30
N LEU A 27 5.56 1.35 25.17
CA LEU A 27 6.31 2.50 24.67
C LEU A 27 7.54 2.81 25.53
N ASP A 28 7.46 2.64 26.84
CA ASP A 28 8.55 2.99 27.75
C ASP A 28 9.70 1.99 27.61
N GLN A 29 9.39 0.69 27.57
CA GLN A 29 10.38 -0.35 27.32
C GLN A 29 10.98 -0.22 25.91
N VAL A 30 10.18 0.10 24.89
CA VAL A 30 10.70 0.35 23.52
C VAL A 30 11.66 1.54 23.52
N LYS A 31 11.28 2.68 24.10
CA LYS A 31 12.14 3.88 24.19
C LYS A 31 13.44 3.56 24.94
N TYR A 32 13.36 2.81 26.05
CA TYR A 32 14.52 2.39 26.81
C TYR A 32 15.46 1.50 25.98
N LEU A 33 14.94 0.44 25.36
CA LEU A 33 15.73 -0.51 24.56
C LEU A 33 16.43 0.16 23.37
N LEU A 34 15.75 1.10 22.71
CA LEU A 34 16.35 1.91 21.66
C LEU A 34 17.46 2.82 22.20
N SER A 35 17.29 3.40 23.39
CA SER A 35 18.29 4.29 24.01
C SER A 35 19.58 3.57 24.41
N VAL A 36 19.50 2.28 24.76
CA VAL A 36 20.68 1.43 25.03
C VAL A 36 21.31 0.86 23.75
N GLY A 37 20.80 1.24 22.57
CA GLY A 37 21.39 0.90 21.28
C GLY A 37 21.00 -0.47 20.72
N VAL A 38 19.85 -1.03 21.11
CA VAL A 38 19.31 -2.21 20.44
C VAL A 38 19.00 -1.88 18.98
N ASP A 39 19.42 -2.74 18.06
CA ASP A 39 19.18 -2.58 16.63
C ASP A 39 17.68 -2.67 16.32
N VAL A 40 17.08 -1.55 15.92
CA VAL A 40 15.66 -1.43 15.58
C VAL A 40 15.26 -2.29 14.36
N ASN A 41 16.22 -2.56 13.47
CA ASN A 41 16.04 -3.42 12.30
C ASN A 41 16.46 -4.87 12.57
N GLY A 42 16.85 -5.18 13.80
CA GLY A 42 17.16 -6.52 14.26
C GLY A 42 15.96 -7.44 14.04
N ARG A 43 16.24 -8.66 13.57
CA ARG A 43 15.23 -9.70 13.42
C ARG A 43 15.21 -10.60 14.65
N ASN A 44 14.01 -10.79 15.19
CA ASN A 44 13.76 -11.70 16.30
C ASN A 44 13.88 -13.18 15.86
N SER A 45 13.62 -14.09 16.78
CA SER A 45 13.65 -15.54 16.53
C SER A 45 12.68 -16.03 15.44
N TYR A 46 11.64 -15.26 15.11
CA TYR A 46 10.70 -15.50 14.02
C TYR A 46 11.16 -14.87 12.68
N GLY A 47 12.26 -14.11 12.66
CA GLY A 47 12.71 -13.40 11.46
C GLY A 47 12.01 -12.07 11.22
N ARG A 48 11.27 -11.55 12.21
CA ARG A 48 10.54 -10.28 12.11
C ARG A 48 11.24 -9.15 12.86
N THR A 49 11.06 -7.93 12.36
CA THR A 49 11.57 -6.70 12.97
C THR A 49 10.56 -6.08 13.94
N ALA A 50 10.99 -5.14 14.78
CA ALA A 50 10.11 -4.48 15.74
C ALA A 50 8.91 -3.78 15.06
N ILE A 51 9.15 -3.11 13.93
CA ILE A 51 8.08 -2.44 13.17
C ILE A 51 7.05 -3.43 12.62
N GLN A 52 7.45 -4.63 12.19
CA GLN A 52 6.53 -5.62 11.65
C GLN A 52 5.60 -6.24 12.71
N VAL A 53 6.05 -6.35 13.97
CA VAL A 53 5.25 -6.97 15.04
C VAL A 53 4.55 -5.97 15.95
N MET A 54 4.80 -4.67 15.78
CA MET A 54 4.32 -3.65 16.72
C MET A 54 2.80 -3.65 16.87
N ALA A 55 2.29 -3.21 18.01
CA ALA A 55 0.87 -2.94 18.20
C ALA A 55 0.39 -1.85 17.22
N HIS A 56 -0.25 -2.28 16.12
CA HIS A 56 -0.59 -1.42 15.00
C HIS A 56 -1.61 -0.32 15.32
N ASN A 57 -2.35 -0.43 16.43
CA ASN A 57 -3.31 0.56 16.89
C ASN A 57 -2.68 1.72 17.70
N ILE A 58 -1.34 1.76 17.83
CA ILE A 58 -0.61 2.80 18.56
C ILE A 58 0.26 3.60 17.58
N PRO A 59 -0.25 4.71 17.00
CA PRO A 59 0.51 5.51 16.04
C PRO A 59 1.81 6.10 16.61
N GLU A 60 1.85 6.39 17.92
CA GLU A 60 3.06 6.87 18.58
C GLU A 60 4.18 5.80 18.57
N LEU A 61 3.82 4.52 18.70
CA LEU A 61 4.80 3.44 18.64
C LEU A 61 5.45 3.34 17.26
N ALA A 62 4.64 3.45 16.20
CA ALA A 62 5.13 3.56 14.83
C ALA A 62 6.10 4.73 14.70
N THR A 63 5.71 5.89 15.26
CA THR A 63 6.50 7.11 15.24
C THR A 63 7.86 6.91 15.93
N VAL A 64 7.90 6.30 17.11
CA VAL A 64 9.13 6.04 17.87
C VAL A 64 10.06 5.11 17.08
N LEU A 65 9.55 4.00 16.55
CA LEU A 65 10.36 3.05 15.79
C LEU A 65 10.92 3.66 14.50
N LEU A 66 10.09 4.41 13.76
CA LEU A 66 10.50 5.08 12.52
C LEU A 66 11.53 6.17 12.76
N HIS A 67 11.37 6.99 13.81
CA HIS A 67 12.40 7.98 14.19
C HIS A 67 13.73 7.32 14.58
N ALA A 68 13.69 6.12 15.16
CA ALA A 68 14.88 5.34 15.46
C ALA A 68 15.52 4.67 14.22
N GLY A 69 14.95 4.84 13.03
CA GLY A 69 15.48 4.31 11.78
C GLY A 69 14.94 2.94 11.39
N ALA A 70 13.78 2.53 11.92
CA ALA A 70 13.09 1.33 11.45
C ALA A 70 12.74 1.45 9.96
N ASN A 71 12.99 0.41 9.18
CA ASN A 71 12.59 0.36 7.78
C ASN A 71 11.14 -0.14 7.66
N PRO A 72 10.16 0.68 7.19
CA PRO A 72 8.77 0.25 7.05
C PRO A 72 8.53 -0.68 5.86
N ASN A 73 9.48 -0.77 4.92
CA ASN A 73 9.33 -1.51 3.67
C ASN A 73 9.86 -2.96 3.76
N VAL A 74 10.04 -3.48 4.97
CA VAL A 74 10.50 -4.85 5.19
C VAL A 74 9.35 -5.83 4.94
N GLN A 75 9.57 -6.77 4.02
CA GLN A 75 8.66 -7.89 3.80
C GLN A 75 8.87 -8.99 4.85
N ASP A 76 7.76 -9.59 5.31
CA ASP A 76 7.80 -10.72 6.21
C ASP A 76 8.42 -11.93 5.51
N ILE A 77 9.49 -12.46 6.08
CA ILE A 77 10.19 -13.66 5.62
C ILE A 77 9.96 -14.86 6.55
N SER A 78 9.21 -14.66 7.64
CA SER A 78 8.86 -15.74 8.56
C SER A 78 8.05 -16.82 7.86
N THR A 79 8.42 -18.07 8.10
CA THR A 79 7.68 -19.25 7.65
C THR A 79 7.00 -19.98 8.79
N GLN A 80 7.18 -19.49 10.04
CA GLN A 80 6.77 -20.20 11.25
C GLN A 80 5.25 -20.23 11.41
N ASP A 81 4.55 -19.16 11.03
CA ASP A 81 3.10 -19.00 11.25
C ASP A 81 2.24 -19.51 10.08
N THR A 82 2.86 -19.93 8.99
CA THR A 82 2.20 -20.04 7.68
C THR A 82 2.48 -21.36 6.98
N GLY A 83 2.70 -22.43 7.75
CA GLY A 83 2.91 -23.77 7.19
C GLY A 83 4.13 -23.88 6.28
N GLY A 84 5.19 -23.11 6.57
CA GLY A 84 6.42 -23.12 5.78
C GLY A 84 6.52 -22.05 4.69
N LEU A 85 5.55 -21.14 4.56
CA LEU A 85 5.49 -20.18 3.44
C LEU A 85 5.40 -18.72 3.89
N SER A 86 6.43 -17.90 3.66
CA SER A 86 6.36 -16.47 4.01
C SER A 86 5.30 -15.70 3.22
N THR A 87 4.55 -14.82 3.86
CA THR A 87 3.49 -14.01 3.20
C THR A 87 4.06 -12.89 2.33
N TYR A 88 5.31 -12.48 2.55
CA TYR A 88 5.93 -11.29 1.96
C TYR A 88 5.17 -9.98 2.25
N ARG A 89 4.31 -9.96 3.28
CA ARG A 89 3.60 -8.75 3.69
C ARG A 89 4.52 -7.72 4.33
N THR A 90 4.23 -6.46 4.11
CA THR A 90 4.84 -5.33 4.83
C THR A 90 3.89 -4.86 5.94
N ILE A 91 4.37 -4.05 6.88
CA ILE A 91 3.51 -3.45 7.91
C ILE A 91 2.33 -2.68 7.30
N CYS A 92 2.52 -2.09 6.12
CA CYS A 92 1.44 -1.39 5.42
C CYS A 92 0.29 -2.32 5.06
N HIS A 93 0.55 -3.60 4.73
CA HIS A 93 -0.50 -4.57 4.46
C HIS A 93 -1.33 -4.86 5.70
N ASP A 94 -0.68 -5.06 6.84
CA ASP A 94 -1.34 -5.44 8.09
C ASP A 94 -2.12 -4.26 8.67
N VAL A 95 -1.53 -3.07 8.70
CA VAL A 95 -2.21 -1.82 9.08
C VAL A 95 -3.42 -1.52 8.19
N ALA A 96 -3.29 -1.74 6.87
CA ALA A 96 -4.37 -1.56 5.92
C ALA A 96 -5.50 -2.59 6.10
N ALA A 97 -5.15 -3.86 6.36
CA ALA A 97 -6.11 -4.93 6.62
C ALA A 97 -6.83 -4.78 7.96
N SER A 98 -6.22 -4.13 8.96
CA SER A 98 -6.80 -3.94 10.30
C SER A 98 -7.52 -2.60 10.48
N GLY A 99 -7.48 -1.69 9.52
CA GLY A 99 -8.27 -0.45 9.60
C GLY A 99 -7.61 0.69 10.38
N TYR A 100 -6.31 0.60 10.69
CA TYR A 100 -5.61 1.61 11.50
C TYR A 100 -5.13 2.82 10.67
N LEU A 101 -6.07 3.71 10.33
CA LEU A 101 -5.82 4.89 9.49
C LEU A 101 -4.74 5.83 10.06
N ASP A 102 -4.73 6.09 11.37
CA ASP A 102 -3.75 7.00 11.98
C ASP A 102 -2.33 6.44 11.92
N THR A 103 -2.18 5.14 12.14
CA THR A 103 -0.88 4.45 11.98
C THR A 103 -0.45 4.44 10.52
N LEU A 104 -1.39 4.27 9.59
CA LEU A 104 -1.10 4.38 8.15
C LEU A 104 -0.60 5.78 7.78
N HIS A 105 -1.21 6.84 8.30
CA HIS A 105 -0.76 8.22 8.10
C HIS A 105 0.69 8.41 8.54
N VAL A 106 1.05 7.87 9.71
CA VAL A 106 2.42 7.89 10.20
C VAL A 106 3.33 7.15 9.22
N LEU A 107 3.00 5.92 8.83
CA LEU A 107 3.84 5.13 7.92
C LEU A 107 4.10 5.83 6.57
N LEU A 108 3.07 6.42 5.95
CA LEU A 108 3.24 7.12 4.67
C LEU A 108 4.13 8.37 4.80
N LYS A 109 4.06 9.08 5.93
CA LYS A 109 4.93 10.24 6.20
C LYS A 109 6.42 9.85 6.22
N TYR A 110 6.75 8.61 6.55
CA TYR A 110 8.13 8.08 6.58
C TYR A 110 8.54 7.34 5.30
N GLY A 111 7.82 7.53 4.18
CA GLY A 111 8.24 7.00 2.89
C GLY A 111 7.97 5.51 2.71
N THR A 112 6.90 5.01 3.31
CA THR A 112 6.43 3.63 3.06
C THR A 112 6.01 3.46 1.60
N ASP A 113 6.49 2.41 0.95
CA ASP A 113 6.11 2.04 -0.41
C ASP A 113 4.81 1.24 -0.41
N THR A 114 3.76 1.88 -0.92
CA THR A 114 2.41 1.31 -1.00
C THR A 114 2.20 0.43 -2.24
N ASN A 115 3.19 0.29 -3.12
CA ASN A 115 3.13 -0.59 -4.29
C ASN A 115 3.74 -1.98 -4.03
N MET A 116 4.35 -2.17 -2.87
CA MET A 116 4.85 -3.48 -2.44
C MET A 116 3.72 -4.50 -2.48
N VAL A 117 4.02 -5.70 -2.98
CA VAL A 117 3.06 -6.79 -3.09
C VAL A 117 3.40 -7.94 -2.16
N ASP A 118 2.37 -8.59 -1.63
CA ASP A 118 2.50 -9.84 -0.90
C ASP A 118 2.65 -11.05 -1.85
N ARG A 119 2.73 -12.26 -1.29
CA ARG A 119 2.86 -13.53 -2.03
C ARG A 119 1.82 -13.71 -3.14
N TRP A 120 0.62 -13.15 -2.96
CA TRP A 120 -0.49 -13.32 -3.91
C TRP A 120 -0.61 -12.13 -4.86
N GLY A 121 0.37 -11.23 -4.89
CA GLY A 121 0.33 -10.02 -5.71
C GLY A 121 -0.61 -8.95 -5.14
N ASN A 122 -1.07 -9.09 -3.90
CA ASN A 122 -1.92 -8.07 -3.28
C ASN A 122 -1.04 -6.92 -2.81
N THR A 123 -1.44 -5.69 -3.14
CA THR A 123 -0.92 -4.46 -2.52
C THR A 123 -1.64 -4.18 -1.19
N PRO A 124 -1.16 -3.26 -0.34
CA PRO A 124 -1.90 -2.80 0.84
C PRO A 124 -3.33 -2.35 0.55
N ALA A 125 -3.58 -1.76 -0.63
CA ALA A 125 -4.93 -1.38 -1.05
C ALA A 125 -5.86 -2.60 -1.28
N HIS A 126 -5.34 -3.70 -1.82
CA HIS A 126 -6.11 -4.96 -1.91
C HIS A 126 -6.49 -5.47 -0.52
N SER A 127 -5.54 -5.44 0.42
CA SER A 127 -5.79 -5.86 1.81
C SER A 127 -6.88 -5.02 2.48
N ALA A 128 -6.82 -3.68 2.35
CA ALA A 128 -7.85 -2.79 2.88
C ALA A 128 -9.22 -2.99 2.21
N ALA A 129 -9.25 -3.15 0.89
CA ALA A 129 -10.49 -3.36 0.14
C ALA A 129 -11.16 -4.68 0.55
N LYS A 130 -10.38 -5.77 0.61
CA LYS A 130 -10.86 -7.09 1.05
C LYS A 130 -11.39 -7.07 2.50
N ALA A 131 -10.84 -6.22 3.35
CA ALA A 131 -11.28 -6.05 4.74
C ALA A 131 -12.42 -5.02 4.91
N GLY A 132 -12.86 -4.35 3.84
CA GLY A 132 -13.93 -3.34 3.89
C GLY A 132 -13.50 -1.98 4.44
N HIS A 133 -12.20 -1.69 4.54
CA HIS A 133 -11.69 -0.43 5.08
C HIS A 133 -11.65 0.67 4.01
N PHE A 134 -12.83 1.11 3.56
CA PHE A 134 -12.99 2.07 2.46
C PHE A 134 -12.19 3.37 2.63
N LYS A 135 -12.18 3.96 3.84
CA LYS A 135 -11.40 5.18 4.12
C LYS A 135 -9.90 5.00 3.88
N ILE A 136 -9.36 3.83 4.22
CA ILE A 136 -7.96 3.50 3.95
C ILE A 136 -7.74 3.35 2.45
N VAL A 137 -8.64 2.70 1.74
CA VAL A 137 -8.54 2.58 0.27
C VAL A 137 -8.55 3.95 -0.39
N GLN A 138 -9.44 4.86 0.03
CA GLN A 138 -9.47 6.24 -0.47
C GLN A 138 -8.13 6.95 -0.21
N TYR A 139 -7.56 6.76 0.97
CA TYR A 139 -6.30 7.39 1.34
C TYR A 139 -5.11 6.84 0.53
N LEU A 140 -5.05 5.52 0.36
CA LEU A 140 -4.03 4.86 -0.46
C LEU A 140 -4.18 5.19 -1.96
N ALA A 141 -5.42 5.38 -2.45
CA ALA A 141 -5.71 5.72 -3.83
C ALA A 141 -5.10 7.06 -4.27
N CYS A 142 -4.92 8.01 -3.35
CA CYS A 142 -4.27 9.29 -3.63
C CYS A 142 -2.80 9.16 -4.08
N GLY A 143 -2.15 8.01 -3.87
CA GLY A 143 -0.77 7.74 -4.28
C GLY A 143 -0.57 6.51 -5.19
N MET A 144 -1.64 5.80 -5.58
CA MET A 144 -1.53 4.45 -6.18
C MET A 144 -2.25 4.28 -7.52
N ALA A 145 -1.79 3.29 -8.28
CA ALA A 145 -2.56 2.68 -9.35
C ALA A 145 -3.58 1.69 -8.74
N MET A 146 -4.80 2.16 -8.46
CA MET A 146 -6.00 1.33 -8.16
C MET A 146 -6.33 0.27 -9.24
N THR A 147 -5.48 0.14 -10.26
CA THR A 147 -5.56 -0.77 -11.39
C THR A 147 -4.56 -1.93 -11.29
N ALA A 148 -3.77 -2.02 -10.22
CA ALA A 148 -2.89 -3.16 -10.00
C ALA A 148 -3.73 -4.43 -9.87
N VAL A 149 -3.36 -5.48 -10.61
CA VAL A 149 -4.03 -6.78 -10.56
C VAL A 149 -3.21 -7.75 -9.74
N ASN A 150 -3.85 -8.47 -8.83
CA ASN A 150 -3.22 -9.54 -8.07
C ASN A 150 -3.15 -10.84 -8.91
N THR A 151 -2.66 -11.92 -8.31
CA THR A 151 -2.54 -13.23 -8.97
C THR A 151 -3.89 -13.86 -9.36
N LEU A 152 -5.00 -13.39 -8.79
CA LEU A 152 -6.36 -13.81 -9.15
C LEU A 152 -6.96 -12.95 -10.27
N GLY A 153 -6.23 -11.94 -10.77
CA GLY A 153 -6.71 -10.99 -11.77
C GLY A 153 -7.63 -9.91 -11.20
N SER A 154 -7.79 -9.82 -9.87
CA SER A 154 -8.61 -8.82 -9.21
C SER A 154 -7.81 -7.57 -8.90
N THR A 155 -8.46 -6.41 -9.02
CA THR A 155 -7.95 -5.11 -8.55
C THR A 155 -8.49 -4.78 -7.16
N PRO A 156 -7.93 -3.79 -6.43
CA PRO A 156 -8.53 -3.31 -5.19
C PRO A 156 -9.95 -2.78 -5.38
N LEU A 157 -10.27 -2.22 -6.57
CA LEU A 157 -11.61 -1.75 -6.88
C LEU A 157 -12.62 -2.87 -7.04
N ASP A 158 -12.19 -4.04 -7.54
CA ASP A 158 -13.09 -5.20 -7.69
C ASP A 158 -13.52 -5.73 -6.31
N TYR A 159 -12.58 -5.79 -5.36
CA TYR A 159 -12.92 -6.13 -3.97
C TYR A 159 -13.86 -5.11 -3.31
N LEU A 160 -13.75 -3.82 -3.64
CA LEU A 160 -14.70 -2.81 -3.17
C LEU A 160 -16.06 -2.93 -3.86
N ALA A 161 -16.10 -3.36 -5.12
CA ALA A 161 -17.35 -3.53 -5.86
C ALA A 161 -18.18 -4.70 -5.32
N ASP A 162 -17.52 -5.71 -4.75
CA ASP A 162 -18.17 -6.82 -4.04
C ASP A 162 -18.75 -6.40 -2.68
N LEU A 163 -18.36 -5.23 -2.14
CA LEU A 163 -18.99 -4.66 -0.96
C LEU A 163 -20.32 -4.03 -1.39
N ASP A 164 -21.42 -4.46 -0.77
CA ASP A 164 -22.76 -3.90 -0.98
C ASP A 164 -22.91 -2.53 -0.28
N ASP A 165 -22.02 -1.60 -0.62
CA ASP A 165 -21.94 -0.24 -0.07
C ASP A 165 -22.06 0.80 -1.19
N VAL A 166 -23.13 1.60 -1.12
CA VAL A 166 -23.45 2.68 -2.05
C VAL A 166 -22.31 3.70 -2.15
N ALA A 167 -21.65 4.02 -1.04
CA ALA A 167 -20.55 4.98 -1.04
C ALA A 167 -19.33 4.45 -1.80
N CYS A 168 -19.05 3.15 -1.69
CA CYS A 168 -18.00 2.48 -2.45
C CYS A 168 -18.31 2.54 -3.96
N GLN A 169 -19.54 2.22 -4.36
CA GLN A 169 -19.95 2.26 -5.77
C GLN A 169 -19.87 3.66 -6.37
N GLN A 170 -20.42 4.67 -5.68
CA GLN A 170 -20.33 6.07 -6.12
C GLN A 170 -18.88 6.54 -6.29
N TRP A 171 -17.99 6.11 -5.39
CA TRP A 171 -16.58 6.45 -5.49
C TRP A 171 -15.89 5.70 -6.63
N ILE A 172 -16.16 4.41 -6.83
CA ILE A 172 -15.65 3.62 -7.96
C ILE A 172 -16.08 4.28 -9.28
N ASP A 173 -17.36 4.65 -9.42
CA ASP A 173 -17.88 5.31 -10.61
C ASP A 173 -17.20 6.65 -10.84
N LYS A 174 -16.93 7.42 -9.78
CA LYS A 174 -16.15 8.66 -9.88
C LYS A 174 -14.71 8.42 -10.35
N GLN A 175 -14.06 7.36 -9.90
CA GLN A 175 -12.70 7.00 -10.35
C GLN A 175 -12.69 6.49 -11.80
N ARG A 176 -13.78 5.87 -12.27
CA ARG A 176 -13.94 5.40 -13.66
C ARG A 176 -14.33 6.54 -14.61
N SER A 177 -15.13 7.51 -14.14
CA SER A 177 -15.63 8.65 -14.94
C SER A 177 -14.64 9.80 -15.09
N HIS A 178 -13.59 9.86 -14.26
CA HIS A 178 -12.43 10.72 -14.46
C HIS A 178 -11.34 9.91 -15.17
N PRO A 179 -11.37 9.75 -16.51
CA PRO A 179 -10.23 9.21 -17.22
C PRO A 179 -9.04 10.11 -16.90
N LYS A 180 -7.99 9.52 -16.31
CA LYS A 180 -6.72 10.20 -16.06
C LYS A 180 -6.41 11.08 -17.26
N ASP A 181 -6.32 12.38 -17.01
CA ASP A 181 -6.08 13.44 -18.00
C ASP A 181 -5.16 12.90 -19.11
N LEU A 182 -5.56 12.99 -20.38
CA LEU A 182 -4.84 12.40 -21.52
C LEU A 182 -3.36 12.81 -21.58
N ARG A 183 -3.02 13.89 -20.87
CA ARG A 183 -1.67 14.43 -20.66
C ARG A 183 -0.76 13.53 -19.82
N THR A 184 -1.33 12.67 -18.97
CA THR A 184 -0.60 11.84 -17.99
C THR A 184 -0.49 10.38 -18.41
N LEU A 185 -1.19 9.98 -19.48
CA LEU A 185 -1.15 8.63 -20.01
C LEU A 185 0.10 8.44 -20.88
N SER A 186 0.83 7.33 -20.66
CA SER A 186 1.93 6.95 -21.55
C SER A 186 1.41 6.79 -22.98
N VAL A 187 2.23 7.12 -23.98
CA VAL A 187 1.87 7.10 -25.41
C VAL A 187 1.23 5.77 -25.84
N ILE A 188 1.65 4.66 -25.22
CA ILE A 188 1.12 3.31 -25.44
C ILE A 188 -0.36 3.20 -25.01
N LYS A 189 -0.72 3.77 -23.85
CA LYS A 189 -2.10 3.71 -23.33
C LYS A 189 -3.05 4.62 -24.11
N VAL A 190 -2.56 5.79 -24.53
CA VAL A 190 -3.30 6.69 -25.44
C VAL A 190 -3.57 6.00 -26.78
N ARG A 191 -2.58 5.29 -27.32
CA ARG A 191 -2.73 4.54 -28.58
C ARG A 191 -3.77 3.42 -28.48
N GLN A 192 -3.73 2.62 -27.42
CA GLN A 192 -4.72 1.56 -27.17
C GLN A 192 -6.15 2.09 -27.08
N LEU A 193 -6.35 3.24 -26.41
CA LEU A 193 -7.66 3.89 -26.29
C LEU A 193 -8.18 4.41 -27.64
N LEU A 194 -7.30 4.95 -28.49
CA LEU A 194 -7.66 5.38 -29.83
C LEU A 194 -8.05 4.19 -30.72
N GLU A 195 -7.33 3.08 -30.61
CA GLU A 195 -7.61 1.84 -31.32
C GLU A 195 -8.95 1.22 -30.88
N SER A 196 -9.29 1.24 -29.59
CA SER A 196 -10.57 0.74 -29.08
C SER A 196 -11.77 1.59 -29.50
N GLN A 197 -11.56 2.88 -29.77
CA GLN A 197 -12.58 3.81 -30.30
C GLN A 197 -12.64 3.83 -31.83
N GLY A 198 -11.97 2.90 -32.51
CA GLY A 198 -11.98 2.78 -33.97
C GLY A 198 -11.15 3.83 -34.72
N LEU A 199 -10.38 4.67 -34.02
CA LEU A 199 -9.54 5.72 -34.61
C LEU A 199 -8.20 5.13 -35.05
N ARG A 200 -8.19 4.41 -36.19
CA ARG A 200 -6.98 3.76 -36.71
C ARG A 200 -5.98 4.75 -37.32
N GLU A 201 -4.72 4.53 -36.94
CA GLU A 201 -3.47 5.09 -37.48
C GLU A 201 -3.26 6.59 -37.34
N ILE A 202 -2.28 6.94 -36.49
CA ILE A 202 -1.81 8.30 -36.41
C ILE A 202 -0.28 8.37 -36.56
N ARG A 203 0.17 8.80 -37.74
CA ARG A 203 1.50 9.43 -37.87
C ARG A 203 1.52 10.68 -36.97
N TYR A 204 2.63 10.90 -36.27
CA TYR A 204 2.82 11.93 -35.22
C TYR A 204 2.16 13.30 -35.50
N SER A 205 2.12 13.76 -36.75
CA SER A 205 1.49 15.04 -37.15
C SER A 205 -0.03 15.10 -37.00
N ARG A 206 -0.74 13.97 -37.09
CA ARG A 206 -2.18 13.89 -36.82
C ARG A 206 -2.49 13.60 -35.34
N PHE A 207 -1.50 13.22 -34.52
CA PHE A 207 -1.70 12.80 -33.12
C PHE A 207 -2.27 13.94 -32.30
N ARG A 208 -1.72 15.13 -32.51
CA ARG A 208 -2.17 16.35 -31.85
C ARG A 208 -3.57 16.78 -32.28
N ARG A 209 -4.00 16.49 -33.52
CA ARG A 209 -5.36 16.79 -34.00
C ARG A 209 -6.38 15.81 -33.41
N SER A 210 -6.08 14.51 -33.41
CA SER A 210 -6.97 13.52 -32.80
C SER A 210 -7.09 13.69 -31.30
N LEU A 211 -5.99 14.02 -30.60
CA LEU A 211 -6.00 14.31 -29.17
C LEU A 211 -6.81 15.57 -28.84
N LYS A 212 -6.68 16.65 -29.64
CA LYS A 212 -7.56 17.83 -29.53
C LYS A 212 -9.03 17.49 -29.75
N LYS A 213 -9.34 16.66 -30.75
CA LYS A 213 -10.71 16.24 -31.05
C LYS A 213 -11.31 15.38 -29.92
N LEU A 214 -10.50 14.54 -29.28
CA LEU A 214 -10.92 13.69 -28.16
C LEU A 214 -11.17 14.50 -26.89
N ILE A 215 -10.32 15.50 -26.60
CA ILE A 215 -10.55 16.46 -25.51
C ILE A 215 -11.86 17.23 -25.74
N LEU A 216 -12.08 17.74 -26.97
CA LEU A 216 -13.30 18.48 -27.30
C LEU A 216 -14.57 17.61 -27.18
N LEU A 217 -14.51 16.34 -27.57
CA LEU A 217 -15.65 15.41 -27.43
C LEU A 217 -15.95 15.11 -25.95
N GLN A 218 -14.93 15.01 -25.10
CA GLN A 218 -15.11 14.85 -23.66
C GLN A 218 -15.76 16.09 -23.02
N ASP A 219 -15.42 17.30 -23.48
CA ASP A 219 -16.05 18.53 -23.00
C ASP A 219 -17.51 18.67 -23.46
N GLU A 220 -17.84 18.19 -24.67
CA GLU A 220 -19.22 18.21 -25.20
C GLU A 220 -20.16 17.21 -24.49
N ASP A 221 -19.67 16.00 -24.16
CA ASP A 221 -20.46 15.02 -23.41
C ASP A 221 -20.71 15.48 -21.95
N GLN A 222 -19.77 16.19 -21.33
CA GLN A 222 -19.98 16.82 -20.03
C GLN A 222 -21.03 17.95 -20.06
N MET A 223 -21.16 18.67 -21.18
CA MET A 223 -22.20 19.70 -21.34
C MET A 223 -23.61 19.11 -21.55
N LYS A 224 -23.75 17.97 -22.22
CA LYS A 224 -25.07 17.36 -22.47
C LYS A 224 -25.73 16.81 -21.21
N VAL A 225 -24.94 16.34 -20.24
CA VAL A 225 -25.46 15.79 -18.98
C VAL A 225 -26.00 16.89 -18.05
N VAL A 226 -25.55 18.13 -18.20
CA VAL A 226 -26.00 19.27 -17.36
C VAL A 226 -27.28 19.92 -17.88
N THR A 227 -27.67 19.69 -19.14
CA THR A 227 -28.84 20.34 -19.76
C THR A 227 -30.13 19.52 -19.76
N GLU A 228 -30.12 18.27 -19.30
CA GLU A 228 -31.30 17.37 -19.31
C GLU A 228 -31.72 16.82 -17.94
N GLY A 229 -31.36 17.47 -16.82
CA GLY A 229 -31.76 17.05 -15.47
C GLY A 229 -32.09 18.20 -14.54
#